data_AF-A0A2H6FL35-F1
#
_entry.id   AF-A0A2H6FL35-F1
#
_cell.length_a   1.000
_cell.length_b   1.000
_cell.length_c   1.000
_cell.angle_alpha   90.00
_cell.angle_beta   90.00
_cell.angle_gamma   90.00
#
_symmetry.space_group_name_H-M   'P 1'
#
loop_
_entity.id
_entity.type
_entity.pdbx_description
1 polymer ?
#
loop_
_entity_poly.entity_id
_entity_poly.type
_entity_poly.pdbx_seq_one_letter_code
_entity_poly.pdbx_strand_id
1 'polypeptide(L)'
;MSEERLLQDYLNDILESISDIREFVMGMSFEAFINDRKTVKAVIRSLEVIGEAVNKLPQDIRDRYPSTLAGNDWHEKPSYPRIFWC
;
A
#
# COMPACT_ATOMS: atom_id res chain seq x y z
N MET A 1 -0.32 -24.67 -7.43
CA MET A 1 -1.08 -24.77 -6.17
C MET A 1 -0.87 -23.46 -5.46
N SER A 2 -1.89 -22.61 -5.35
CA SER A 2 -1.78 -21.38 -4.55
C SER A 2 -1.84 -21.80 -3.09
N GLU A 3 -0.75 -21.62 -2.35
CA GLU A 3 -0.79 -21.72 -0.88
C GLU A 3 -1.75 -20.66 -0.34
N GLU A 4 -2.56 -21.06 0.64
CA GLU A 4 -3.47 -20.15 1.33
C GLU A 4 -2.61 -19.21 2.19
N ARG A 5 -2.65 -17.90 1.88
CA ARG A 5 -1.87 -16.89 2.61
C ARG A 5 -2.47 -16.63 3.98
N LEU A 6 -1.62 -16.55 4.99
CA LEU A 6 -2.00 -16.22 6.34
C LEU A 6 -2.01 -14.70 6.55
N LEU A 7 -2.73 -14.23 7.57
CA LEU A 7 -2.74 -12.82 7.99
C LEU A 7 -1.32 -12.27 8.16
N GLN A 8 -0.42 -13.08 8.71
CA GLN A 8 0.98 -12.72 8.91
C GLN A 8 1.70 -12.40 7.59
N ASP A 9 1.37 -13.08 6.50
CA ASP A 9 1.99 -12.83 5.20
C ASP A 9 1.62 -11.45 4.67
N TYR A 10 0.36 -11.03 4.81
CA TYR A 10 -0.08 -9.69 4.43
C TYR A 10 0.58 -8.59 5.29
N LEU A 11 0.76 -8.84 6.59
CA LEU A 11 1.49 -7.91 7.45
C LEU A 11 2.96 -7.80 7.05
N ASN A 12 3.59 -8.92 6.67
CA ASN A 12 4.95 -8.93 6.18
C ASN A 12 5.09 -8.17 4.86
N ASP A 13 4.18 -8.37 3.89
CA ASP A 13 4.18 -7.62 2.63
C ASP A 13 4.12 -6.10 2.87
N ILE A 14 3.30 -5.67 3.82
CA ILE A 14 3.17 -4.26 4.19
C ILE A 14 4.49 -3.75 4.78
N LEU A 15 5.07 -4.48 5.72
CA LEU A 15 6.31 -4.09 6.38
C LEU A 15 7.49 -4.02 5.40
N GLU A 16 7.61 -5.01 4.52
CA GLU A 16 8.62 -5.07 3.47
C GLU A 16 8.46 -3.90 2.50
N SER A 17 7.25 -3.68 1.99
CA SER A 17 6.96 -2.56 1.08
C SER A 17 7.25 -1.19 1.69
N ILE A 18 6.99 -1.02 2.99
CA ILE A 18 7.34 0.20 3.72
C ILE A 18 8.87 0.34 3.86
N SER A 19 9.58 -0.76 4.10
CA SER A 19 11.05 -0.77 4.17
C SER A 19 11.66 -0.38 2.82
N ASP A 20 11.17 -0.98 1.75
CA ASP A 20 11.57 -0.71 0.36
C ASP A 20 11.41 0.77 0.01
N ILE A 21 10.24 1.35 0.31
CA ILE A 21 9.99 2.78 0.05
C ILE A 21 11.04 3.64 0.78
N ARG A 22 11.36 3.33 2.04
CA ARG A 22 12.36 4.08 2.79
C ARG A 22 13.75 3.96 2.18
N GLU A 23 14.14 2.77 1.74
CA GLU A 23 15.42 2.52 1.11
C GLU A 23 15.54 3.25 -0.24
N PHE A 24 14.50 3.15 -1.08
CA PHE A 24 14.47 3.76 -2.41
C PHE A 24 14.63 5.29 -2.37
N VAL A 25 14.06 5.95 -1.37
CA VAL A 25 14.10 7.42 -1.26
C VAL A 25 15.20 7.92 -0.33
N MET A 26 15.98 7.03 0.27
CA MET A 26 16.98 7.40 1.28
C MET A 26 18.05 8.31 0.67
N GLY A 27 18.24 9.49 1.28
CA GLY A 27 19.24 10.46 0.83
C GLY A 27 18.89 11.16 -0.49
N MET A 28 17.70 10.94 -1.05
CA MET A 28 17.24 11.65 -2.25
C MET A 28 16.59 12.98 -1.88
N SER A 29 16.85 14.03 -2.68
CA SER A 29 16.00 15.22 -2.66
C SER A 29 14.68 14.96 -3.39
N PHE A 30 13.70 15.83 -3.17
CA PHE A 30 12.44 15.75 -3.88
C PHE A 30 12.62 15.86 -5.40
N GLU A 31 13.48 16.80 -5.86
CA GLU A 31 13.80 16.99 -7.28
C GLU A 31 14.49 15.76 -7.87
N ALA A 32 15.41 15.13 -7.12
CA ALA A 32 16.04 13.89 -7.55
C ALA A 32 15.00 12.76 -7.68
N PHE A 33 14.08 12.65 -6.72
CA PHE A 33 13.01 11.66 -6.75
C PHE A 33 12.09 11.81 -7.96
N ILE A 34 11.52 13.00 -8.19
CA ILE A 34 10.56 13.20 -9.29
C ILE A 34 11.17 13.02 -10.68
N ASN A 35 12.49 13.22 -10.81
CA ASN A 35 13.22 13.04 -12.07
C ASN A 35 13.70 11.60 -12.27
N ASP A 36 13.77 10.77 -11.22
CA ASP A 36 14.08 9.36 -11.33
C ASP A 36 12.80 8.51 -11.50
N ARG A 37 12.41 8.34 -12.77
CA ARG A 37 11.23 7.54 -13.14
C ARG A 37 11.28 6.10 -12.63
N LYS A 38 12.46 5.52 -12.43
CA LYS A 38 12.58 4.14 -11.92
C LYS A 38 12.16 4.10 -10.45
N THR A 39 12.71 5.01 -9.65
CA THR A 39 12.40 5.12 -8.22
C THR A 39 10.94 5.50 -7.98
N VAL A 40 10.38 6.42 -8.76
CA VAL A 40 8.94 6.75 -8.70
C VAL A 40 8.07 5.51 -8.94
N LYS A 41 8.38 4.72 -9.97
CA LYS A 41 7.64 3.48 -10.26
C LYS A 41 7.80 2.42 -9.16
N ALA A 42 9.00 2.31 -8.59
CA ALA A 42 9.24 1.39 -7.48
C ALA A 42 8.41 1.75 -6.25
N VAL A 43 8.39 3.04 -5.87
CA VAL A 43 7.57 3.54 -4.75
C VAL A 43 6.08 3.33 -5.01
N ILE A 44 5.59 3.62 -6.21
CA ILE A 44 4.18 3.36 -6.57
C ILE A 44 3.86 1.88 -6.43
N ARG A 45 4.73 0.99 -6.92
CA ARG A 45 4.51 -0.46 -6.81
C ARG A 45 4.44 -0.93 -5.36
N SER A 46 5.33 -0.44 -4.49
CA SER A 46 5.29 -0.77 -3.06
C SER A 46 3.99 -0.26 -2.40
N LEU A 47 3.48 0.91 -2.81
CA LEU A 47 2.19 1.42 -2.32
C LEU A 47 1.00 0.57 -2.78
N GLU A 48 1.02 0.07 -4.03
CA GLU A 48 0.00 -0.87 -4.53
C GLU A 48 -0.01 -2.17 -3.72
N VAL A 49 1.15 -2.75 -3.43
CA VAL A 49 1.28 -3.98 -2.63
C VAL A 49 0.72 -3.76 -1.22
N ILE A 50 1.00 -2.62 -0.59
CA ILE A 50 0.40 -2.25 0.70
C ILE A 50 -1.11 -2.19 0.60
N GLY A 51 -1.66 -1.53 -0.43
CA GLY A 51 -3.10 -1.42 -0.66
C GLY A 51 -3.77 -2.79 -0.83
N GLU A 52 -3.16 -3.67 -1.63
CA GLU A 52 -3.64 -5.04 -1.84
C GLU A 52 -3.64 -5.84 -0.53
N ALA A 53 -2.55 -5.80 0.23
CA ALA A 53 -2.41 -6.53 1.49
C ALA A 53 -3.41 -6.03 2.55
N VAL A 54 -3.64 -4.72 2.64
CA VAL A 54 -4.64 -4.13 3.55
C VAL A 54 -6.05 -4.60 3.23
N ASN A 55 -6.40 -4.74 1.94
CA ASN A 55 -7.72 -5.22 1.51
C ASN A 55 -7.98 -6.69 1.88
N LYS A 56 -6.92 -7.47 2.17
CA LYS A 56 -7.03 -8.89 2.57
C LYS A 56 -7.16 -9.08 4.08
N LEU A 57 -7.06 -8.00 4.87
CA LEU A 57 -7.21 -8.09 6.32
C LEU A 57 -8.66 -8.48 6.71
N PRO A 58 -8.84 -9.39 7.68
CA PRO A 58 -10.15 -9.75 8.22
C PRO A 58 -10.96 -8.54 8.68
N GLN A 59 -12.29 -8.59 8.50
CA GLN A 59 -13.19 -7.47 8.81
C GLN A 59 -13.19 -7.11 10.30
N ASP A 60 -13.06 -8.10 11.18
CA ASP A 60 -12.98 -7.92 12.64
C ASP A 60 -11.75 -7.10 13.07
N ILE A 61 -10.64 -7.20 12.34
CA ILE A 61 -9.46 -6.35 12.56
C ILE A 61 -9.72 -4.93 12.05
N ARG A 62 -10.35 -4.78 10.88
CA ARG A 62 -10.70 -3.47 10.31
C ARG A 62 -11.70 -2.71 11.18
N ASP A 63 -12.69 -3.41 11.73
CA ASP A 63 -13.72 -2.85 12.60
C ASP A 63 -13.16 -2.45 13.98
N ARG A 64 -12.08 -3.11 14.43
CA ARG A 64 -11.39 -2.76 15.68
C ARG A 64 -10.54 -1.48 15.55
N TYR A 65 -10.12 -1.13 14.35
CA TYR A 65 -9.34 0.09 14.06
C TYR A 65 -10.01 0.95 12.98
N PRO A 66 -11.20 1.51 13.26
CA PRO A 66 -11.97 2.23 12.25
C PRO A 66 -11.26 3.53 11.82
N SER A 67 -10.52 4.20 12.69
CA SER A 67 -9.82 5.45 12.33
C SER A 67 -8.69 5.28 11.32
N THR A 68 -8.19 4.06 11.11
CA THR A 68 -7.09 3.76 10.19
C THR A 68 -7.50 2.86 9.01
N LEU A 69 -8.59 2.10 9.13
CA LEU A 69 -9.01 1.08 8.16
C LEU A 69 -10.45 1.23 7.68
N ALA A 70 -11.29 2.08 8.31
CA ALA A 70 -12.64 2.37 7.82
C ALA A 70 -12.59 3.36 6.64
N GLY A 71 -11.97 2.91 5.54
CA GLY A 71 -12.05 3.57 4.24
C GLY A 71 -13.11 2.94 3.34
N ASN A 72 -13.71 1.82 3.70
CA ASN A 72 -14.58 0.99 2.85
C ASN A 72 -15.90 1.66 2.38
N ASP A 73 -16.06 2.95 2.61
CA ASP A 73 -17.03 3.81 1.92
C ASP A 73 -16.38 4.63 0.78
N TRP A 74 -15.51 3.98 -0.01
CA TRP A 74 -14.88 4.58 -1.19
C TRP A 74 -15.85 4.72 -2.38
N HIS A 75 -17.05 4.15 -2.29
CA HIS A 75 -18.09 4.24 -3.33
C HIS A 75 -18.84 5.59 -3.35
N GLU A 76 -18.73 6.40 -2.29
CA GLU A 76 -19.47 7.67 -2.18
C GLU A 76 -18.64 8.93 -2.51
N LYS A 77 -17.38 8.80 -2.98
CA LYS A 77 -16.50 9.95 -3.25
C LYS A 77 -16.18 10.06 -4.75
N PRO A 78 -16.87 10.94 -5.51
CA PRO A 78 -16.77 11.01 -6.98
C PRO A 78 -15.44 11.58 -7.53
N SER A 79 -14.42 11.81 -6.69
CA SER A 79 -13.25 12.61 -7.06
C SER A 79 -11.89 11.90 -6.99
N TYR A 80 -11.81 10.61 -6.65
CA TYR A 80 -10.51 9.94 -6.55
C TYR A 80 -10.12 9.21 -7.86
N PRO A 81 -8.94 9.50 -8.43
CA PRO A 81 -8.46 8.83 -9.64
C PRO A 81 -8.16 7.34 -9.38
N ARG A 82 -8.31 6.53 -10.43
CA ARG A 82 -8.15 5.05 -10.50
C ARG A 82 -6.79 4.48 -10.07
N ILE A 83 -5.93 5.26 -9.41
CA ILE A 83 -4.61 4.81 -8.93
C ILE A 83 -4.77 3.88 -7.71
N PHE A 84 -5.90 3.95 -6.99
CA PHE A 84 -6.24 3.05 -5.88
C PHE A 84 -7.11 1.85 -6.28
N TRP A 85 -7.19 1.54 -7.59
CA TRP A 85 -8.03 0.46 -8.16
C TRP A 85 -7.19 -0.64 -8.83
N CYS A 86 -6.13 -1.08 -8.16
CA CYS A 86 -5.44 -2.35 -8.40
C CYS A 86 -5.30 -3.07 -7.06
#